data_AF-A0A1Y1Z068-F1
#
_entry.id   AF-A0A1Y1Z068-F1
#
_cell.length_a   1.000
_cell.length_b   1.000
_cell.length_c   1.000
_cell.angle_alpha   90.00
_cell.angle_beta   90.00
_cell.angle_gamma   90.00
#
_symmetry.space_group_name_H-M   'P 1'
#
loop_
_entity.id
_entity.type
_entity.pdbx_description
1 polymer ?
#
loop_
_entity_poly.entity_id
_entity_poly.type
_entity_poly.pdbx_seq_one_letter_code
_entity_poly.pdbx_strand_id
1 'polypeptide(L)'
;MENFNSPWSKTLEGLRTTIESVPSAHTAAFEKLSAETLNAINNPAYLHVWEVDGDVDSLLHLEYVIVMLRALTTYVPQKDEPAKYVPAGMVIIVSESEISGRDTFSRVCDTVKHIMQDSGTAQLNGFVKCFSNIAIVRGVNNSKLPTPAPELRYTDKAAAKQASDAVQRITLTIFKILEKGFYTGDRRKIVWHHGPVVHFLLYFVDHTTPPIRNALAGITVHSLFTFTKSSTESPDPCIPITGPLFATSLGQRNTLTHLSTLSTYTTRLHITTTFLTTSALLTPFSLNTYIPYWAHSALVLLPRSVWLPHFHSTLDELVLFSYRLWGGKTGVFGKEVVAIVQAKLREKVAGRWARRCIQQQEYGKEKCKAEVVAGEGEVYRIVNAVDGPIQPFGDGNGEAEAGLPAWSRLSVGPVGMSKSAYIAAPVAIDFGHRAMRVSSTSPFRVLLPRDETPETVRRRIGEAFGGLVSLARGQGGGNGRVGVKREDVECWKEVVGACEWALAGGGRRGKDIEERVGFVRGGLRMGGWASLVGGV
;
A
#
# COMPACT_ATOMS: atom_id res chain seq x y z
N MET A 1 -7.70 -37.77 -5.73
CA MET A 1 -8.16 -36.77 -4.76
C MET A 1 -9.60 -36.47 -5.08
N GLU A 2 -10.50 -36.61 -4.11
CA GLU A 2 -11.90 -36.20 -4.29
C GLU A 2 -11.99 -34.67 -4.30
N ASN A 3 -12.75 -34.14 -5.27
CA ASN A 3 -12.95 -32.71 -5.41
C ASN A 3 -14.01 -32.24 -4.41
N PHE A 4 -13.74 -31.19 -3.66
CA PHE A 4 -14.69 -30.59 -2.71
C PHE A 4 -15.01 -29.15 -3.09
N ASN A 5 -16.28 -28.78 -3.01
CA ASN A 5 -16.76 -27.41 -3.18
C ASN A 5 -17.76 -27.08 -2.07
N SER A 6 -17.54 -26.00 -1.34
CA SER A 6 -18.50 -25.48 -0.37
C SER A 6 -19.62 -24.68 -1.05
N PRO A 7 -20.68 -24.30 -0.31
CA PRO A 7 -21.62 -23.27 -0.74
C PRO A 7 -20.92 -21.93 -1.03
N TRP A 8 -21.53 -21.11 -1.88
CA TRP A 8 -21.09 -19.74 -2.16
C TRP A 8 -21.36 -18.81 -0.98
N SER A 9 -20.35 -18.04 -0.58
CA SER A 9 -20.44 -16.94 0.38
C SER A 9 -20.24 -15.60 -0.32
N LYS A 10 -20.97 -14.58 0.11
CA LYS A 10 -20.77 -13.18 -0.31
C LYS A 10 -20.02 -12.34 0.72
N THR A 11 -19.82 -12.87 1.93
CA THR A 11 -19.27 -12.16 3.09
C THR A 11 -18.00 -12.82 3.61
N LEU A 12 -17.17 -12.06 4.32
CA LEU A 12 -15.97 -12.62 4.95
C LEU A 12 -16.33 -13.65 6.03
N GLU A 13 -17.36 -13.35 6.83
CA GLU A 13 -17.84 -14.26 7.87
C GLU A 13 -18.36 -15.57 7.29
N GLY A 14 -19.21 -15.52 6.27
CA GLY A 14 -19.69 -16.73 5.61
C GLY A 14 -18.56 -17.54 4.97
N LEU A 15 -17.50 -16.88 4.48
CA LEU A 15 -16.33 -17.59 3.96
C LEU A 15 -15.57 -18.31 5.09
N ARG A 16 -15.38 -17.66 6.25
CA ARG A 16 -14.77 -18.29 7.43
C ARG A 16 -15.58 -19.50 7.90
N THR A 17 -16.90 -19.37 8.01
CA THR A 17 -17.78 -20.49 8.34
C THR A 17 -17.63 -21.64 7.37
N THR A 18 -17.53 -21.38 6.05
CA THR A 18 -17.32 -22.46 5.07
C THR A 18 -15.95 -23.14 5.16
N ILE A 19 -14.93 -22.44 5.66
CA ILE A 19 -13.59 -22.97 5.90
C ILE A 19 -13.60 -23.86 7.16
N GLU A 20 -14.23 -23.40 8.24
CA GLU A 20 -14.39 -24.15 9.48
C GLU A 20 -15.25 -25.41 9.26
N SER A 21 -16.23 -25.34 8.35
CA SER A 21 -17.11 -26.46 8.02
C SER A 21 -16.53 -27.41 6.95
N VAL A 22 -15.24 -27.33 6.61
CA VAL A 22 -14.62 -28.29 5.67
C VAL A 22 -14.74 -29.71 6.27
N PRO A 23 -15.35 -30.68 5.55
CA PRO A 23 -15.49 -32.04 6.07
C PRO A 23 -14.14 -32.65 6.46
N SER A 24 -14.13 -33.47 7.51
CA SER A 24 -12.92 -34.13 8.03
C SER A 24 -12.15 -34.89 6.94
N ALA A 25 -12.87 -35.54 6.02
CA ALA A 25 -12.31 -36.24 4.87
C ALA A 25 -11.48 -35.36 3.92
N HIS A 26 -11.73 -34.04 3.88
CA HIS A 26 -11.04 -33.10 3.00
C HIS A 26 -10.09 -32.15 3.74
N THR A 27 -10.07 -32.18 5.08
CA THR A 27 -9.25 -31.27 5.90
C THR A 27 -7.76 -31.40 5.58
N ALA A 28 -7.23 -32.63 5.52
CA ALA A 28 -5.80 -32.85 5.20
C ALA A 28 -5.40 -32.33 3.81
N ALA A 29 -6.28 -32.46 2.82
CA ALA A 29 -6.03 -31.95 1.47
C ALA A 29 -6.06 -30.41 1.45
N PHE A 30 -7.01 -29.81 2.17
CA PHE A 30 -7.13 -28.36 2.32
C PHE A 30 -5.89 -27.76 3.01
N GLU A 31 -5.46 -28.35 4.13
CA GLU A 31 -4.26 -27.93 4.86
C GLU A 31 -2.99 -28.07 4.01
N LYS A 32 -2.87 -29.18 3.26
CA LYS A 32 -1.76 -29.40 2.33
C LYS A 32 -1.71 -28.30 1.26
N LEU A 33 -2.82 -28.01 0.59
CA LEU A 33 -2.89 -26.95 -0.43
C LEU A 33 -2.54 -25.57 0.15
N SER A 34 -2.98 -25.32 1.38
CA SER A 34 -2.65 -24.09 2.10
C SER A 34 -1.15 -23.99 2.39
N ALA A 35 -0.56 -25.03 2.97
CA ALA A 35 0.85 -25.10 3.30
C ALA A 35 1.75 -25.01 2.06
N GLU A 36 1.41 -25.71 0.97
CA GLU A 36 2.12 -25.64 -0.31
C GLU A 36 2.10 -24.21 -0.87
N THR A 37 0.94 -23.54 -0.83
CA THR A 37 0.81 -22.14 -1.27
C THR A 37 1.70 -21.22 -0.42
N LEU A 38 1.58 -21.29 0.90
CA LEU A 38 2.37 -20.49 1.83
C LEU A 38 3.87 -20.77 1.72
N ASN A 39 4.27 -22.02 1.45
CA ASN A 39 5.67 -22.36 1.21
C ASN A 39 6.18 -21.74 -0.09
N ALA A 40 5.39 -21.75 -1.16
CA ALA A 40 5.78 -21.19 -2.45
C ALA A 40 5.92 -19.66 -2.40
N ILE A 41 4.89 -18.95 -1.92
CA ILE A 41 4.86 -17.48 -1.94
C ILE A 41 5.80 -16.81 -0.92
N ASN A 42 6.33 -17.59 0.03
CA ASN A 42 7.29 -17.13 1.03
C ASN A 42 8.66 -17.80 0.91
N ASN A 43 8.96 -18.45 -0.21
CA ASN A 43 10.20 -19.21 -0.34
C ASN A 43 11.42 -18.26 -0.46
N PRO A 44 12.31 -18.18 0.54
CA PRO A 44 13.46 -17.27 0.48
C PRO A 44 14.48 -17.61 -0.62
N ALA A 45 14.41 -18.83 -1.19
CA ALA A 45 15.26 -19.26 -2.28
C ALA A 45 14.75 -18.83 -3.67
N TYR A 46 13.53 -18.28 -3.77
CA TYR A 46 12.94 -17.82 -5.03
C TYR A 46 13.22 -16.32 -5.23
N LEU A 47 13.20 -15.87 -6.49
CA LEU A 47 13.27 -14.45 -6.80
C LEU A 47 11.88 -13.84 -6.58
N HIS A 48 11.81 -12.84 -5.70
CA HIS A 48 10.58 -12.11 -5.47
C HIS A 48 10.56 -10.83 -6.31
N VAL A 49 9.51 -10.70 -7.13
CA VAL A 49 9.23 -9.54 -7.96
C VAL A 49 8.07 -8.77 -7.32
N TRP A 50 8.23 -7.48 -7.07
CA TRP A 50 7.25 -6.66 -6.37
C TRP A 50 6.82 -5.50 -7.26
N GLU A 51 5.53 -5.41 -7.58
CA GLU A 51 4.97 -4.20 -8.14
C GLU A 51 4.61 -3.23 -7.00
N VAL A 52 5.11 -2.01 -7.09
CA VAL A 52 5.04 -1.01 -6.02
C VAL A 52 4.64 0.34 -6.62
N ASP A 53 3.68 0.99 -5.98
CA ASP A 53 3.38 2.40 -6.23
C ASP A 53 4.28 3.30 -5.37
N GLY A 54 4.15 4.61 -5.52
CA GLY A 54 5.00 5.58 -4.84
C GLY A 54 4.42 6.13 -3.56
N ASP A 55 3.34 5.53 -3.04
CA ASP A 55 2.68 5.98 -1.83
C ASP A 55 3.40 5.51 -0.57
N VAL A 56 3.17 6.17 0.56
CA VAL A 56 3.97 5.96 1.77
C VAL A 56 3.79 4.57 2.37
N ASP A 57 2.59 3.98 2.33
CA ASP A 57 2.37 2.63 2.86
C ASP A 57 3.11 1.57 2.03
N SER A 58 3.11 1.71 0.70
CA SER A 58 3.91 0.93 -0.26
C SER A 58 5.41 1.07 -0.02
N LEU A 59 5.90 2.29 0.20
CA LEU A 59 7.32 2.54 0.47
C LEU A 59 7.77 1.96 1.82
N LEU A 60 6.95 2.07 2.87
CA LEU A 60 7.24 1.46 4.17
C LEU A 60 7.21 -0.07 4.12
N HIS A 61 6.25 -0.65 3.40
CA HIS A 61 6.23 -2.09 3.13
C HIS A 61 7.53 -2.52 2.42
N LEU A 62 7.96 -1.75 1.42
CA LEU A 62 9.19 -2.00 0.69
C LEU A 62 10.44 -1.93 1.59
N GLU A 63 10.54 -0.92 2.45
CA GLU A 63 11.65 -0.81 3.41
C GLU A 63 11.72 -2.02 4.35
N TYR A 64 10.56 -2.45 4.89
CA TYR A 64 10.48 -3.66 5.70
C TYR A 64 11.02 -4.87 4.94
N VAL A 65 10.57 -5.10 3.70
CA VAL A 65 11.03 -6.23 2.88
C VAL A 65 12.52 -6.14 2.59
N ILE A 66 13.05 -4.97 2.21
CA ILE A 66 14.47 -4.78 1.87
C ILE A 66 15.37 -5.05 3.08
N VAL A 67 15.06 -4.48 4.24
CA VAL A 67 15.90 -4.65 5.42
C VAL A 67 15.93 -6.11 5.85
N MET A 68 14.78 -6.78 5.83
CA MET A 68 14.69 -8.19 6.16
C MET A 68 15.40 -9.07 5.11
N LEU A 69 15.29 -8.74 3.82
CA LEU A 69 15.98 -9.43 2.73
C LEU A 69 17.51 -9.32 2.85
N ARG A 70 18.05 -8.18 3.31
CA ARG A 70 19.49 -7.99 3.52
C ARG A 70 20.06 -8.93 4.58
N ALA A 71 19.24 -9.39 5.53
CA ALA A 71 19.64 -10.39 6.51
C ALA A 71 19.68 -11.82 5.92
N LEU A 72 19.11 -12.04 4.72
CA LEU A 72 19.10 -13.33 4.05
C LEU A 72 20.29 -13.49 3.11
N THR A 73 21.17 -14.43 3.45
CA THR A 73 22.26 -14.86 2.57
C THR A 73 22.15 -16.35 2.27
N THR A 74 22.37 -16.70 1.00
CA THR A 74 22.40 -18.10 0.56
C THR A 74 23.84 -18.56 0.36
N TYR A 75 24.18 -19.72 0.91
CA TYR A 75 25.45 -20.39 0.65
C TYR A 75 25.49 -20.93 -0.78
N VAL A 76 26.49 -20.51 -1.57
CA VAL A 76 26.72 -20.98 -2.93
C VAL A 76 28.07 -21.68 -2.99
N PRO A 77 28.11 -23.02 -3.07
CA PRO A 77 29.35 -23.76 -3.25
C PRO A 77 29.96 -23.42 -4.62
N GLN A 78 31.25 -23.13 -4.64
CA GLN A 78 32.03 -22.91 -5.86
C GLN A 78 32.86 -24.16 -6.14
N LYS A 79 33.11 -24.46 -7.42
CA LYS A 79 33.82 -25.67 -7.84
C LYS A 79 35.33 -25.61 -7.50
N ASP A 80 35.92 -24.42 -7.62
CA ASP A 80 37.38 -24.20 -7.51
C ASP A 80 37.73 -22.98 -6.62
N GLU A 81 36.76 -22.44 -5.88
CA GLU A 81 36.92 -21.26 -5.00
C GLU A 81 36.25 -21.49 -3.63
N PRO A 82 36.57 -20.69 -2.60
CA PRO A 82 35.81 -20.69 -1.36
C PRO A 82 34.33 -20.42 -1.63
N ALA A 83 33.46 -21.14 -0.94
CA ALA A 83 32.03 -20.93 -1.07
C ALA A 83 31.63 -19.50 -0.69
N LYS A 84 30.67 -18.95 -1.43
CA LYS A 84 30.26 -17.54 -1.33
C LYS A 84 28.85 -17.44 -0.75
N TYR A 85 28.68 -16.54 0.20
CA TYR A 85 27.36 -16.13 0.65
C TYR A 85 26.84 -15.03 -0.28
N VAL A 86 25.76 -15.33 -1.01
CA VAL A 86 25.13 -14.38 -1.93
C VAL A 86 23.85 -13.84 -1.27
N PRO A 87 23.71 -12.51 -1.13
CA PRO A 87 22.48 -11.89 -0.64
C PRO A 87 21.31 -12.23 -1.56
N ALA A 88 20.12 -12.42 -0.99
CA ALA A 88 18.92 -12.65 -1.79
C ALA A 88 18.63 -11.46 -2.73
N GLY A 89 18.08 -11.77 -3.90
CA GLY A 89 17.77 -10.80 -4.95
C GLY A 89 16.31 -10.38 -4.92
N MET A 90 16.04 -9.19 -5.47
CA MET A 90 14.69 -8.63 -5.56
C MET A 90 14.57 -7.78 -6.82
N VAL A 91 13.43 -7.88 -7.48
CA VAL A 91 13.04 -6.93 -8.55
C VAL A 91 11.85 -6.13 -8.07
N ILE A 92 11.94 -4.81 -8.20
CA ILE A 92 10.87 -3.87 -7.86
C ILE A 92 10.42 -3.24 -9.17
N ILE A 93 9.18 -3.47 -9.56
CA ILE A 93 8.53 -2.85 -10.72
C ILE A 93 7.74 -1.66 -10.21
N VAL A 94 8.04 -0.47 -10.72
CA VAL A 94 7.36 0.74 -10.28
C VAL A 94 6.21 1.05 -11.20
N SER A 95 4.98 1.07 -10.67
CA SER A 95 3.80 1.51 -11.43
C SER A 95 3.87 3.03 -11.61
N GLU A 96 3.86 3.49 -12.86
CA GLU A 96 3.94 4.92 -13.17
C GLU A 96 2.62 5.61 -12.81
N SER A 97 2.69 6.73 -12.10
CA SER A 97 1.49 7.45 -11.63
C SER A 97 0.88 8.29 -12.75
N GLU A 98 -0.45 8.44 -12.70
CA GLU A 98 -1.18 9.44 -13.50
C GLU A 98 -1.02 10.87 -12.95
N ILE A 99 -0.60 11.02 -11.70
CA ILE A 99 -0.59 12.30 -11.00
C ILE A 99 0.62 13.11 -11.47
N SER A 100 0.34 14.18 -12.22
CA SER A 100 1.36 15.12 -12.69
C SER A 100 2.26 15.60 -11.55
N GLY A 101 3.58 15.49 -11.71
CA GLY A 101 4.57 15.93 -10.74
C GLY A 101 4.97 14.89 -9.68
N ARG A 102 4.41 13.68 -9.72
CA ARG A 102 4.85 12.54 -8.89
C ARG A 102 5.67 11.56 -9.72
N ASP A 103 7.00 11.72 -9.76
CA ASP A 103 7.89 10.69 -10.33
C ASP A 103 7.99 9.52 -9.35
N THR A 104 7.11 8.52 -9.52
CA THR A 104 7.05 7.32 -8.69
C THR A 104 8.39 6.59 -8.67
N PHE A 105 9.04 6.45 -9.83
CA PHE A 105 10.31 5.75 -9.93
C PHE A 105 11.41 6.46 -9.16
N SER A 106 11.50 7.79 -9.27
CA SER A 106 12.46 8.56 -8.48
C SER A 106 12.20 8.41 -6.99
N ARG A 107 10.94 8.45 -6.54
CA ARG A 107 10.57 8.26 -5.13
C ARG A 107 11.00 6.89 -4.60
N VAL A 108 10.70 5.82 -5.35
CA VAL A 108 11.11 4.46 -4.99
C VAL A 108 12.64 4.34 -4.97
N CYS A 109 13.33 4.91 -5.97
CA CYS A 109 14.80 4.94 -6.01
C CYS A 109 15.40 5.69 -4.81
N ASP A 110 14.82 6.83 -4.43
CA ASP A 110 15.26 7.61 -3.27
C ASP A 110 15.05 6.86 -1.96
N THR A 111 13.91 6.17 -1.80
CA THR A 111 13.65 5.32 -0.63
C THR A 111 14.67 4.18 -0.55
N VAL A 112 14.91 3.47 -1.65
CA VAL A 112 15.91 2.39 -1.66
C VAL A 112 17.31 2.93 -1.41
N LYS A 113 17.67 4.07 -2.00
CA LYS A 113 18.94 4.77 -1.73
C LYS A 113 19.09 5.11 -0.25
N HIS A 114 18.04 5.64 0.36
CA HIS A 114 18.01 6.02 1.78
C HIS A 114 18.19 4.82 2.70
N ILE A 115 17.48 3.72 2.48
CA ILE A 115 17.58 2.54 3.36
C ILE A 115 18.85 1.70 3.10
N MET A 116 19.34 1.68 1.86
CA MET A 116 20.55 0.95 1.48
C MET A 116 21.83 1.73 1.75
N GLN A 117 21.74 3.07 1.91
CA GLN A 117 22.91 3.97 1.95
C GLN A 117 23.84 3.78 0.73
N ASP A 118 23.25 3.45 -0.41
CA ASP A 118 23.92 3.21 -1.68
C ASP A 118 23.25 4.09 -2.74
N SER A 119 24.04 4.77 -3.56
CA SER A 119 23.50 5.62 -4.65
C SER A 119 22.98 4.81 -5.83
N GLY A 120 23.32 3.53 -5.92
CA GLY A 120 22.93 2.59 -6.97
C GLY A 120 23.48 2.94 -8.35
N THR A 121 23.45 1.98 -9.27
CA THR A 121 23.93 2.12 -10.65
C THR A 121 22.76 2.19 -11.62
N ALA A 122 22.75 3.21 -12.48
CA ALA A 122 21.76 3.31 -13.55
C ALA A 122 22.07 2.32 -14.68
N GLN A 123 21.07 1.61 -15.18
CA GLN A 123 21.15 0.70 -16.32
C GLN A 123 20.00 0.96 -17.30
N LEU A 124 20.12 0.44 -18.51
CA LEU A 124 19.11 0.56 -19.58
C LEU A 124 18.61 2.00 -19.73
N ASN A 125 19.53 2.95 -19.98
CA ASN A 125 19.24 4.38 -20.15
C ASN A 125 18.49 5.02 -18.97
N GLY A 126 18.71 4.54 -17.74
CA GLY A 126 18.09 5.10 -16.53
C GLY A 126 16.68 4.57 -16.24
N PHE A 127 16.15 3.65 -17.05
CA PHE A 127 14.88 2.97 -16.78
C PHE A 127 15.02 1.83 -15.76
N VAL A 128 16.25 1.46 -15.42
CA VAL A 128 16.57 0.51 -14.35
C VAL A 128 17.61 1.11 -13.41
N LYS A 129 17.41 0.95 -12.10
CA LYS A 129 18.37 1.36 -11.08
C LYS A 129 18.69 0.16 -10.19
N CYS A 130 19.96 -0.23 -10.13
CA CYS A 130 20.41 -1.40 -9.38
C CYS A 130 21.16 -1.00 -8.11
N PHE A 131 20.78 -1.58 -6.98
CA PHE A 131 21.43 -1.47 -5.68
C PHE A 131 21.87 -2.89 -5.27
N SER A 132 23.10 -3.27 -5.62
CA SER A 132 23.61 -4.63 -5.45
C SER A 132 22.71 -5.71 -6.13
N ASN A 133 21.96 -6.50 -5.35
CA ASN A 133 21.06 -7.55 -5.83
C ASN A 133 19.59 -7.12 -5.93
N ILE A 134 19.30 -5.84 -5.62
CA ILE A 134 17.97 -5.24 -5.73
C ILE A 134 17.94 -4.39 -7.00
N ALA A 135 17.00 -4.66 -7.90
CA ALA A 135 16.82 -3.87 -9.11
C ALA A 135 15.45 -3.21 -9.15
N ILE A 136 15.42 -1.91 -9.39
CA ILE A 136 14.22 -1.10 -9.53
C ILE A 136 14.01 -0.82 -11.01
N VAL A 137 12.83 -1.12 -11.55
CA VAL A 137 12.52 -1.07 -12.97
C VAL A 137 11.29 -0.18 -13.19
N ARG A 138 11.39 0.78 -14.12
CA ARG A 138 10.23 1.57 -14.57
C ARG A 138 9.21 0.65 -15.27
N GLY A 139 8.02 0.54 -14.68
CA GLY A 139 6.90 -0.24 -15.18
C GLY A 139 6.03 0.55 -16.17
N VAL A 140 4.72 0.35 -16.04
CA VAL A 140 3.70 0.99 -16.89
C VAL A 140 2.76 1.86 -16.07
N ASN A 141 2.03 2.74 -16.75
CA ASN A 141 0.89 3.42 -16.16
C ASN A 141 -0.36 2.54 -16.27
N ASN A 142 -0.82 2.01 -15.14
CA ASN A 142 -1.96 1.09 -15.07
C ASN A 142 -3.33 1.74 -15.37
N SER A 143 -3.37 3.05 -15.68
CA SER A 143 -4.56 3.75 -16.17
C SER A 143 -4.86 3.53 -17.65
N LYS A 144 -3.83 3.19 -18.41
CA LYS A 144 -3.96 2.87 -19.82
C LYS A 144 -4.33 1.40 -19.90
N LEU A 145 -5.57 1.11 -20.24
CA LEU A 145 -6.08 -0.25 -20.31
C LEU A 145 -5.83 -0.84 -21.70
N PRO A 146 -5.40 -2.12 -21.81
CA PRO A 146 -5.44 -2.83 -23.07
C PRO A 146 -6.88 -3.17 -23.46
N THR A 147 -7.08 -3.64 -24.69
CA THR A 147 -8.32 -4.32 -25.07
C THR A 147 -8.53 -5.53 -24.15
N PRO A 148 -9.79 -5.97 -23.92
CA PRO A 148 -10.05 -7.24 -23.27
C PRO A 148 -9.34 -8.41 -23.97
N ALA A 149 -9.22 -9.54 -23.27
CA ALA A 149 -8.75 -10.77 -23.86
C ALA A 149 -9.71 -11.26 -24.97
N PRO A 150 -9.22 -12.02 -25.97
CA PRO A 150 -7.90 -12.64 -26.04
C PRO A 150 -6.76 -11.71 -26.52
N GLU A 151 -7.06 -10.54 -27.07
CA GLU A 151 -6.04 -9.74 -27.74
C GLU A 151 -5.07 -9.08 -26.77
N LEU A 152 -5.55 -8.59 -25.61
CA LEU A 152 -4.74 -7.85 -24.61
C LEU A 152 -3.82 -6.78 -25.25
N ARG A 153 -4.32 -6.05 -26.26
CA ARG A 153 -3.51 -5.07 -27.01
C ARG A 153 -3.77 -3.67 -26.50
N TYR A 154 -2.70 -2.93 -26.23
CA TYR A 154 -2.80 -1.49 -26.02
C TYR A 154 -3.07 -0.81 -27.37
N THR A 155 -4.21 -0.11 -27.47
CA THR A 155 -4.61 0.59 -28.70
C THR A 155 -3.91 1.93 -28.87
N ASP A 156 -3.60 2.60 -27.77
CA ASP A 156 -2.76 3.79 -27.76
C ASP A 156 -1.31 3.43 -28.08
N LYS A 157 -0.73 4.06 -29.11
CA LYS A 157 0.64 3.76 -29.58
C LYS A 157 1.70 4.00 -28.50
N ALA A 158 1.54 5.05 -27.69
CA ALA A 158 2.49 5.37 -26.64
C ALA A 158 2.42 4.34 -25.50
N ALA A 159 1.22 3.97 -25.06
CA ALA A 159 1.00 2.93 -24.06
C ALA A 159 1.48 1.56 -24.56
N ALA A 160 1.24 1.21 -25.83
CA ALA A 160 1.71 -0.04 -26.42
C ALA A 160 3.24 -0.13 -26.44
N LYS A 161 3.91 0.94 -26.86
CA LYS A 161 5.36 1.03 -26.82
C LYS A 161 5.88 0.93 -25.37
N GLN A 162 5.28 1.69 -24.45
CA GLN A 162 5.65 1.66 -23.04
C GLN A 162 5.52 0.26 -22.43
N ALA A 163 4.42 -0.45 -22.71
CA ALA A 163 4.18 -1.81 -22.22
C ALA A 163 5.19 -2.81 -22.81
N SER A 164 5.45 -2.74 -24.13
CA SER A 164 6.45 -3.60 -24.79
C SER A 164 7.86 -3.35 -24.23
N ASP A 165 8.27 -2.09 -24.12
CA ASP A 165 9.58 -1.74 -23.56
C ASP A 165 9.66 -2.18 -22.08
N ALA A 166 8.58 -2.08 -21.31
CA ALA A 166 8.53 -2.56 -19.92
C ALA A 166 8.71 -4.08 -19.84
N VAL A 167 8.03 -4.86 -20.69
CA VAL A 167 8.21 -6.32 -20.77
C VAL A 167 9.67 -6.66 -21.05
N GLN A 168 10.32 -5.99 -22.02
CA GLN A 168 11.72 -6.24 -22.34
C GLN A 168 12.65 -5.92 -21.15
N ARG A 169 12.49 -4.75 -20.52
CA ARG A 169 13.31 -4.33 -19.37
C ARG A 169 13.15 -5.26 -18.18
N ILE A 170 11.91 -5.62 -17.82
CA ILE A 170 11.61 -6.51 -16.70
C ILE A 170 12.17 -7.90 -16.98
N THR A 171 11.94 -8.43 -18.17
CA THR A 171 12.45 -9.75 -18.59
C THR A 171 13.98 -9.80 -18.49
N LEU A 172 14.68 -8.82 -19.06
CA LEU A 172 16.14 -8.75 -19.01
C LEU A 172 16.67 -8.62 -17.57
N THR A 173 15.99 -7.83 -16.73
CA THR A 173 16.38 -7.63 -15.33
C THR A 173 16.22 -8.91 -14.52
N ILE A 174 15.09 -9.61 -14.67
CA ILE A 174 14.84 -10.90 -14.04
C ILE A 174 15.89 -11.91 -14.49
N PHE A 175 16.17 -12.01 -15.79
CA PHE A 175 17.20 -12.93 -16.30
C PHE A 175 18.57 -12.68 -15.65
N LYS A 176 19.04 -11.43 -15.64
CA LYS A 176 20.33 -11.07 -15.04
C LYS A 176 20.42 -11.40 -13.55
N ILE A 177 19.31 -11.27 -12.81
CA ILE A 177 19.30 -11.62 -11.39
C ILE A 177 19.28 -13.15 -11.22
N LEU A 178 18.50 -13.88 -12.02
CA LEU A 178 18.47 -15.35 -11.99
C LEU A 178 19.78 -15.99 -12.45
N GLU A 179 20.59 -15.31 -13.27
CA GLU A 179 21.94 -15.77 -13.65
C GLU A 179 22.96 -15.63 -12.53
N LYS A 180 22.66 -14.88 -11.46
CA LYS A 180 23.50 -14.90 -10.26
C LYS A 180 23.44 -16.31 -9.69
N GLY A 181 24.60 -16.94 -9.48
CA GLY A 181 24.77 -18.39 -9.28
C GLY A 181 24.06 -19.06 -8.10
N PHE A 182 23.18 -18.36 -7.37
CA PHE A 182 22.36 -18.94 -6.31
C PHE A 182 20.98 -19.46 -6.80
N TYR A 183 20.44 -18.96 -7.92
CA TYR A 183 19.17 -19.41 -8.49
C TYR A 183 19.36 -20.56 -9.49
N THR A 184 19.73 -21.74 -9.00
CA THR A 184 19.99 -22.93 -9.82
C THR A 184 18.97 -24.05 -9.58
N GLY A 185 18.73 -24.88 -10.62
CA GLY A 185 17.81 -26.01 -10.54
C GLY A 185 16.40 -25.59 -10.12
N ASP A 186 15.84 -26.29 -9.13
CA ASP A 186 14.49 -26.04 -8.59
C ASP A 186 14.33 -24.68 -7.90
N ARG A 187 15.45 -24.00 -7.62
CA ARG A 187 15.45 -22.64 -7.04
C ARG A 187 15.35 -21.53 -8.09
N ARG A 188 15.44 -21.87 -9.39
CA ARG A 188 15.27 -20.90 -10.48
C ARG A 188 13.79 -20.60 -10.71
N LYS A 189 13.16 -20.01 -9.70
CA LYS A 189 11.73 -19.75 -9.62
C LYS A 189 11.46 -18.31 -9.21
N ILE A 190 10.28 -17.83 -9.58
CA ILE A 190 9.83 -16.44 -9.40
C ILE A 190 8.50 -16.44 -8.66
N VAL A 191 8.40 -15.63 -7.60
CA VAL A 191 7.12 -15.26 -7.00
C VAL A 191 6.83 -13.82 -7.39
N TRP A 192 5.66 -13.58 -7.98
CA TRP A 192 5.25 -12.26 -8.44
C TRP A 192 4.21 -11.65 -7.50
N HIS A 193 4.58 -10.58 -6.80
CA HIS A 193 3.70 -9.81 -5.93
C HIS A 193 3.17 -8.59 -6.67
N HIS A 194 1.94 -8.68 -7.16
CA HIS A 194 1.31 -7.70 -8.04
C HIS A 194 0.39 -6.74 -7.30
N GLY A 195 0.21 -5.54 -7.87
CA GLY A 195 -0.74 -4.53 -7.45
C GLY A 195 -2.20 -4.90 -7.75
N PRO A 196 -3.14 -3.97 -7.51
CA PRO A 196 -4.58 -4.22 -7.65
C PRO A 196 -5.06 -4.37 -9.10
N VAL A 197 -4.27 -3.95 -10.10
CA VAL A 197 -4.67 -3.89 -11.52
C VAL A 197 -3.89 -4.93 -12.32
N VAL A 198 -4.53 -6.03 -12.71
CA VAL A 198 -3.86 -7.23 -13.23
C VAL A 198 -3.53 -7.21 -14.73
N HIS A 199 -4.03 -6.24 -15.48
CA HIS A 199 -3.94 -6.29 -16.95
C HIS A 199 -2.49 -6.31 -17.48
N PHE A 200 -1.58 -5.59 -16.82
CA PHE A 200 -0.17 -5.59 -17.22
C PHE A 200 0.51 -6.92 -16.90
N LEU A 201 0.19 -7.56 -15.77
CA LEU A 201 0.68 -8.91 -15.47
C LEU A 201 0.23 -9.91 -16.55
N LEU A 202 -1.02 -9.84 -16.99
CA LEU A 202 -1.52 -10.70 -18.06
C LEU A 202 -0.77 -10.45 -19.37
N TYR A 203 -0.60 -9.18 -19.73
CA TYR A 203 0.19 -8.78 -20.90
C TYR A 203 1.63 -9.30 -20.82
N PHE A 204 2.27 -9.14 -19.65
CA PHE A 204 3.62 -9.62 -19.39
C PHE A 204 3.73 -11.14 -19.53
N VAL A 205 2.83 -11.91 -18.94
CA VAL A 205 2.84 -13.38 -19.05
C VAL A 205 2.74 -13.82 -20.52
N ASP A 206 1.92 -13.14 -21.31
CA ASP A 206 1.72 -13.45 -22.73
C ASP A 206 2.92 -13.08 -23.61
N HIS A 207 3.60 -11.96 -23.30
CA HIS A 207 4.66 -11.39 -24.14
C HIS A 207 6.09 -11.61 -23.61
N THR A 208 6.26 -12.17 -22.40
CA THR A 208 7.58 -12.57 -21.90
C THR A 208 8.06 -13.88 -22.55
N THR A 209 9.29 -14.28 -22.24
CA THR A 209 9.91 -15.49 -22.82
C THR A 209 9.45 -16.76 -22.09
N PRO A 210 9.45 -17.93 -22.76
CA PRO A 210 9.10 -19.20 -22.12
C PRO A 210 9.92 -19.52 -20.85
N PRO A 211 11.25 -19.28 -20.78
CA PRO A 211 12.00 -19.53 -19.54
C PRO A 211 11.53 -18.70 -18.36
N ILE A 212 11.17 -17.43 -18.55
CA ILE A 212 10.64 -16.58 -17.46
C ILE A 212 9.23 -17.03 -17.08
N ARG A 213 8.39 -17.31 -18.08
CA ARG A 213 7.03 -17.80 -17.87
C ARG A 213 7.00 -19.10 -17.05
N ASN A 214 7.88 -20.04 -17.38
CA ASN A 214 7.99 -21.34 -16.71
C ASN A 214 8.71 -21.27 -15.34
N ALA A 215 9.41 -20.16 -15.07
CA ALA A 215 10.01 -19.89 -13.77
C ALA A 215 8.97 -19.39 -12.76
N LEU A 216 7.78 -18.95 -13.16
CA LEU A 216 6.74 -18.57 -12.20
C LEU A 216 6.39 -19.75 -11.27
N ALA A 217 6.37 -19.47 -9.97
CA ALA A 217 6.01 -20.42 -8.92
C ALA A 217 4.66 -20.06 -8.26
N GLY A 218 4.31 -18.78 -8.28
CA GLY A 218 3.07 -18.27 -7.70
C GLY A 218 2.94 -16.77 -7.91
N ILE A 219 1.70 -16.29 -7.81
CA ILE A 219 1.35 -14.88 -7.89
C ILE A 219 0.62 -14.50 -6.59
N THR A 220 0.90 -13.31 -6.06
CA THR A 220 0.01 -12.67 -5.08
C THR A 220 -0.54 -11.39 -5.65
N VAL A 221 -1.82 -11.11 -5.43
CA VAL A 221 -2.46 -9.87 -5.88
C VAL A 221 -3.06 -9.17 -4.67
N HIS A 222 -2.60 -7.96 -4.38
CA HIS A 222 -3.13 -7.20 -3.25
C HIS A 222 -4.20 -6.21 -3.68
N SER A 223 -5.15 -5.94 -2.77
CA SER A 223 -6.12 -4.85 -2.91
C SER A 223 -6.95 -4.86 -4.19
N LEU A 224 -7.10 -6.00 -4.87
CA LEU A 224 -8.03 -6.12 -6.01
C LEU A 224 -9.48 -6.06 -5.53
N PHE A 225 -9.74 -6.66 -4.38
CA PHE A 225 -11.01 -6.60 -3.69
C PHE A 225 -10.81 -6.38 -2.19
N THR A 226 -11.87 -5.92 -1.55
CA THR A 226 -11.97 -5.68 -0.12
C THR A 226 -13.31 -6.20 0.39
N PHE A 227 -13.40 -6.45 1.69
CA PHE A 227 -14.67 -6.65 2.35
C PHE A 227 -15.10 -5.30 2.96
N THR A 228 -16.39 -4.99 2.96
CA THR A 228 -16.90 -3.77 3.62
C THR A 228 -17.44 -4.10 5.00
N LYS A 229 -17.52 -3.10 5.87
CA LYS A 229 -18.36 -3.23 7.08
C LYS A 229 -19.82 -3.43 6.66
N SER A 230 -20.58 -4.17 7.47
CA SER A 230 -22.02 -4.22 7.26
C SER A 230 -22.59 -2.82 7.48
N SER A 231 -23.44 -2.33 6.57
CA SER A 231 -24.00 -0.97 6.61
C SER A 231 -24.86 -0.68 7.85
N THR A 232 -25.16 -1.71 8.65
CA THR A 232 -25.92 -1.64 9.90
C THR A 232 -25.05 -1.40 11.13
N GLU A 233 -23.73 -1.45 11.00
CA GLU A 233 -22.80 -1.35 12.13
C GLU A 233 -22.17 0.05 12.23
N SER A 234 -21.84 0.44 13.46
CA SER A 234 -21.23 1.73 13.79
C SER A 234 -20.03 2.07 12.89
N PRO A 235 -19.78 3.35 12.59
CA PRO A 235 -18.55 3.79 11.91
C PRO A 235 -17.26 3.43 12.67
N ASP A 236 -17.37 2.94 13.91
CA ASP A 236 -16.25 2.54 14.78
C ASP A 236 -15.22 1.66 14.03
N PRO A 237 -14.00 2.16 13.77
CA PRO A 237 -12.92 1.43 13.08
C PRO A 237 -12.51 0.13 13.79
N CYS A 238 -12.86 -0.05 15.06
CA CYS A 238 -12.56 -1.25 15.84
C CYS A 238 -13.50 -2.43 15.53
N ILE A 239 -14.64 -2.21 14.87
CA ILE A 239 -15.57 -3.29 14.53
C ILE A 239 -14.97 -4.14 13.37
N PRO A 240 -14.89 -5.47 13.52
CA PRO A 240 -14.39 -6.37 12.49
C PRO A 240 -15.16 -6.23 11.17
N ILE A 241 -14.43 -6.29 10.06
CA ILE A 241 -15.05 -6.25 8.73
C ILE A 241 -15.66 -7.62 8.42
N THR A 242 -16.97 -7.74 8.51
CA THR A 242 -17.72 -9.00 8.25
C THR A 242 -18.51 -8.97 6.95
N GLY A 243 -18.69 -7.81 6.32
CA GLY A 243 -19.65 -7.59 5.25
C GLY A 243 -19.23 -8.08 3.85
N PRO A 244 -19.93 -7.61 2.80
CA PRO A 244 -19.81 -8.19 1.47
C PRO A 244 -18.46 -7.92 0.79
N LEU A 245 -18.14 -8.75 -0.20
CA LEU A 245 -17.00 -8.57 -1.09
C LEU A 245 -17.26 -7.47 -2.15
N PHE A 246 -16.30 -6.58 -2.34
CA PHE A 246 -16.32 -5.52 -3.35
C PHE A 246 -14.97 -5.39 -4.05
N ALA A 247 -14.97 -4.94 -5.31
CA ALA A 247 -13.75 -4.50 -5.97
C ALA A 247 -13.38 -3.11 -5.45
N THR A 248 -12.11 -2.91 -5.12
CA THR A 248 -11.59 -1.60 -4.69
C THR A 248 -11.66 -0.59 -5.83
N SER A 249 -11.50 0.71 -5.58
CA SER A 249 -11.51 1.75 -6.62
C SER A 249 -10.48 1.46 -7.73
N LEU A 250 -9.28 0.99 -7.39
CA LEU A 250 -8.30 0.52 -8.38
C LEU A 250 -8.65 -0.86 -8.95
N GLY A 251 -9.17 -1.77 -8.12
CA GLY A 251 -9.61 -3.11 -8.52
C GLY A 251 -10.72 -3.09 -9.57
N GLN A 252 -11.58 -2.07 -9.58
CA GLN A 252 -12.64 -1.85 -10.57
C GLN A 252 -12.11 -1.60 -11.99
N ARG A 253 -10.81 -1.28 -12.15
CA ARG A 253 -10.16 -1.20 -13.47
C ARG A 253 -9.99 -2.58 -14.13
N ASN A 254 -10.18 -3.66 -13.38
CA ASN A 254 -10.15 -5.01 -13.93
C ASN A 254 -11.53 -5.40 -14.48
N THR A 255 -11.56 -5.89 -15.71
CA THR A 255 -12.77 -6.48 -16.31
C THR A 255 -12.91 -7.94 -15.89
N LEU A 256 -14.12 -8.50 -15.99
CA LEU A 256 -14.33 -9.94 -15.80
C LEU A 256 -13.44 -10.78 -16.73
N THR A 257 -13.22 -10.31 -17.95
CA THR A 257 -12.34 -10.95 -18.92
C THR A 257 -10.89 -11.01 -18.45
N HIS A 258 -10.36 -9.95 -17.82
CA HIS A 258 -9.02 -9.97 -17.22
C HIS A 258 -8.92 -11.07 -16.15
N LEU A 259 -9.93 -11.16 -15.27
CA LEU A 259 -9.93 -12.10 -14.15
C LEU A 259 -10.08 -13.56 -14.60
N SER A 260 -10.90 -13.82 -15.63
CA SER A 260 -10.99 -15.13 -16.28
C SER A 260 -9.67 -15.52 -16.94
N THR A 261 -9.00 -14.57 -17.60
CA THR A 261 -7.69 -14.81 -18.23
C THR A 261 -6.61 -15.14 -17.21
N LEU A 262 -6.62 -14.47 -16.05
CA LEU A 262 -5.75 -14.80 -14.93
C LEU A 262 -5.92 -16.26 -14.51
N SER A 263 -7.17 -16.71 -14.33
CA SER A 263 -7.48 -18.11 -14.01
C SER A 263 -6.93 -19.07 -15.07
N THR A 264 -7.17 -18.79 -16.36
CA THR A 264 -6.68 -19.61 -17.47
C THR A 264 -5.16 -19.73 -17.47
N TYR A 265 -4.45 -18.62 -17.28
CA TYR A 265 -2.99 -18.63 -17.23
C TYR A 265 -2.46 -19.38 -16.02
N THR A 266 -3.00 -19.16 -14.84
CA THR A 266 -2.52 -19.83 -13.62
C THR A 266 -2.75 -21.33 -13.68
N THR A 267 -3.88 -21.77 -14.23
CA THR A 267 -4.16 -23.19 -14.46
C THR A 267 -3.20 -23.79 -15.47
N ARG A 268 -2.98 -23.12 -16.61
CA ARG A 268 -2.06 -23.58 -17.67
C ARG A 268 -0.62 -23.68 -17.19
N LEU A 269 -0.19 -22.77 -16.32
CA LEU A 269 1.16 -22.75 -15.76
C LEU A 269 1.31 -23.62 -14.51
N HIS A 270 0.23 -24.24 -14.03
CA HIS A 270 0.19 -25.00 -12.78
C HIS A 270 0.72 -24.22 -11.56
N ILE A 271 0.33 -22.94 -11.48
CA ILE A 271 0.66 -22.05 -10.35
C ILE A 271 -0.62 -21.56 -9.68
N THR A 272 -0.48 -20.98 -8.48
CA THR A 272 -1.60 -20.38 -7.76
C THR A 272 -1.54 -18.85 -7.81
N THR A 273 -2.72 -18.22 -7.73
CA THR A 273 -2.84 -16.79 -7.39
C THR A 273 -3.45 -16.65 -6.00
N THR A 274 -2.74 -15.94 -5.12
CA THR A 274 -3.19 -15.64 -3.76
C THR A 274 -3.63 -14.19 -3.63
N PHE A 275 -4.89 -13.97 -3.31
CA PHE A 275 -5.43 -12.64 -3.10
C PHE A 275 -5.23 -12.18 -1.65
N LEU A 276 -4.76 -10.95 -1.51
CA LEU A 276 -4.44 -10.32 -0.22
C LEU A 276 -5.38 -9.12 -0.03
N THR A 277 -6.15 -9.12 1.06
CA THR A 277 -7.09 -8.03 1.35
C THR A 277 -6.74 -7.41 2.70
N THR A 278 -6.41 -6.11 2.71
CA THR A 278 -6.10 -5.41 3.96
C THR A 278 -7.23 -5.56 4.95
N SER A 279 -8.48 -5.47 4.51
CA SER A 279 -9.67 -5.62 5.35
C SER A 279 -9.81 -6.97 6.06
N ALA A 280 -9.29 -8.05 5.47
CA ALA A 280 -9.32 -9.37 6.11
C ALA A 280 -8.08 -9.62 6.99
N LEU A 281 -7.00 -8.86 6.78
CA LEU A 281 -5.70 -9.10 7.41
C LEU A 281 -5.38 -8.09 8.52
N LEU A 282 -5.90 -6.87 8.42
CA LEU A 282 -5.64 -5.72 9.26
C LEU A 282 -6.96 -5.02 9.59
N THR A 283 -7.04 -4.49 10.80
CA THR A 283 -8.06 -3.52 11.16
C THR A 283 -7.79 -2.19 10.44
N PRO A 284 -8.81 -1.50 9.90
CA PRO A 284 -8.60 -0.28 9.14
C PRO A 284 -8.10 0.83 10.06
N PHE A 285 -6.80 1.08 10.01
CA PHE A 285 -6.13 2.07 10.84
C PHE A 285 -5.07 2.84 10.04
N SER A 286 -4.74 4.02 10.56
CA SER A 286 -3.68 4.91 10.08
C SER A 286 -2.29 4.39 10.48
N LEU A 287 -1.24 4.92 9.83
CA LEU A 287 0.14 4.50 10.07
C LEU A 287 0.56 4.61 11.55
N ASN A 288 0.05 5.63 12.25
CA ASN A 288 0.34 5.89 13.66
C ASN A 288 -0.28 4.88 14.64
N THR A 289 -1.27 4.10 14.22
CA THR A 289 -1.80 3.01 15.05
C THR A 289 -0.80 1.86 15.15
N TYR A 290 0.02 1.65 14.12
CA TYR A 290 0.90 0.51 14.01
C TYR A 290 2.37 0.83 14.26
N ILE A 291 2.80 2.05 13.98
CA ILE A 291 4.19 2.46 14.16
C ILE A 291 4.27 3.42 15.34
N PRO A 292 4.84 3.00 16.48
CA PRO A 292 5.02 3.87 17.63
C PRO A 292 5.81 5.13 17.26
N TYR A 293 5.42 6.27 17.85
CA TYR A 293 6.04 7.58 17.60
C TYR A 293 6.11 7.93 16.11
N TRP A 294 5.02 7.69 15.37
CA TRP A 294 4.97 7.79 13.91
C TRP A 294 5.60 9.06 13.33
N ALA A 295 5.29 10.24 13.85
CA ALA A 295 5.88 11.50 13.38
C ALA A 295 7.43 11.47 13.35
N HIS A 296 8.04 10.89 14.38
CA HIS A 296 9.49 10.72 14.44
C HIS A 296 9.95 9.55 13.55
N SER A 297 9.29 8.39 13.66
CA SER A 297 9.68 7.16 12.95
C SER A 297 9.65 7.36 11.44
N ALA A 298 8.62 8.02 10.92
CA ALA A 298 8.45 8.34 9.51
C ALA A 298 9.65 9.13 8.93
N LEU A 299 10.20 10.08 9.69
CA LEU A 299 11.33 10.88 9.23
C LEU A 299 12.68 10.18 9.33
N VAL A 300 12.76 9.08 10.11
CA VAL A 300 13.91 8.18 10.11
C VAL A 300 13.85 7.23 8.91
N LEU A 301 12.66 6.69 8.67
CA LEU A 301 12.42 5.67 7.64
C LEU A 301 12.44 6.28 6.23
N LEU A 302 11.75 7.41 6.03
CA LEU A 302 11.53 7.97 4.70
C LEU A 302 12.51 9.12 4.39
N PRO A 303 13.03 9.21 3.15
CA PRO A 303 13.80 10.37 2.72
C PRO A 303 12.90 11.60 2.56
N ARG A 304 13.51 12.80 2.61
CA ARG A 304 12.80 14.08 2.45
C ARG A 304 12.03 14.21 1.14
N SER A 305 12.55 13.68 0.04
CA SER A 305 11.85 13.68 -1.25
C SER A 305 10.52 12.93 -1.21
N VAL A 306 10.37 11.99 -0.27
CA VAL A 306 9.15 11.22 -0.07
C VAL A 306 8.24 11.90 0.94
N TRP A 307 8.71 12.17 2.17
CA TRP A 307 7.82 12.65 3.24
C TRP A 307 7.33 14.10 3.02
N LEU A 308 8.12 14.97 2.39
CA LEU A 308 7.78 16.39 2.23
C LEU A 308 6.49 16.61 1.41
N PRO A 309 6.28 15.92 0.26
CA PRO A 309 4.99 15.93 -0.42
C PRO A 309 3.78 15.53 0.45
N HIS A 310 3.93 14.56 1.35
CA HIS A 310 2.84 14.17 2.25
C HIS A 310 2.58 15.25 3.30
N PHE A 311 3.65 15.81 3.88
CA PHE A 311 3.57 16.96 4.77
C PHE A 311 2.79 18.11 4.12
N HIS A 312 3.16 18.49 2.90
CA HIS A 312 2.46 19.53 2.13
C HIS A 312 0.98 19.20 1.90
N SER A 313 0.66 17.95 1.55
CA SER A 313 -0.72 17.51 1.39
C SER A 313 -1.52 17.61 2.69
N THR A 314 -0.91 17.24 3.82
CA THR A 314 -1.52 17.39 5.14
C THR A 314 -1.76 18.86 5.49
N LEU A 315 -0.79 19.75 5.25
CA LEU A 315 -0.98 21.20 5.48
C LEU A 315 -2.17 21.76 4.71
N ASP A 316 -2.27 21.44 3.42
CA ASP A 316 -3.38 21.82 2.54
C ASP A 316 -4.73 21.34 3.08
N GLU A 317 -4.76 20.11 3.57
CA GLU A 317 -5.95 19.48 4.11
C GLU A 317 -6.39 20.02 5.47
N LEU A 318 -5.45 20.29 6.39
CA LEU A 318 -5.76 20.87 7.70
C LEU A 318 -6.40 22.25 7.57
N VAL A 319 -5.89 23.08 6.66
CA VAL A 319 -6.48 24.37 6.33
C VAL A 319 -7.85 24.17 5.70
N LEU A 320 -7.98 23.25 4.74
CA LEU A 320 -9.25 22.97 4.08
C LEU A 320 -10.34 22.55 5.08
N PHE A 321 -10.05 21.60 5.98
CA PHE A 321 -10.95 21.17 7.06
C PHE A 321 -11.38 22.34 7.94
N SER A 322 -10.41 23.11 8.44
CA SER A 322 -10.66 24.19 9.40
C SER A 322 -11.54 25.29 8.79
N TYR A 323 -11.29 25.65 7.54
CA TYR A 323 -12.02 26.71 6.84
C TYR A 323 -13.37 26.24 6.27
N ARG A 324 -13.54 24.95 5.96
CA ARG A 324 -14.87 24.39 5.67
C ARG A 324 -15.78 24.48 6.88
N LEU A 325 -15.26 24.11 8.05
CA LEU A 325 -16.00 24.20 9.30
C LEU A 325 -16.35 25.66 9.65
N TRP A 326 -15.41 26.58 9.42
CA TRP A 326 -15.65 28.01 9.58
C TRP A 326 -16.71 28.55 8.59
N GLY A 327 -16.62 28.19 7.32
CA GLY A 327 -17.56 28.63 6.28
C GLY A 327 -18.99 28.12 6.54
N GLY A 328 -19.13 26.84 6.88
CA GLY A 328 -20.42 26.25 7.27
C GLY A 328 -21.06 26.93 8.48
N LYS A 329 -20.24 27.34 9.45
CA LYS A 329 -20.67 28.04 10.65
C LYS A 329 -21.10 29.48 10.40
N THR A 330 -20.42 30.17 9.49
CA THR A 330 -20.63 31.61 9.20
C THR A 330 -21.57 31.85 8.02
N GLY A 331 -21.95 30.80 7.28
CA GLY A 331 -22.75 30.91 6.06
C GLY A 331 -21.96 31.46 4.87
N VAL A 332 -20.63 31.45 4.94
CA VAL A 332 -19.71 31.98 3.91
C VAL A 332 -19.14 30.81 3.10
N PHE A 333 -19.14 30.93 1.77
CA PHE A 333 -18.81 29.81 0.87
C PHE A 333 -17.99 30.25 -0.36
N GLY A 334 -17.42 29.28 -1.06
CA GLY A 334 -16.76 29.49 -2.35
C GLY A 334 -15.59 30.47 -2.29
N LYS A 335 -15.60 31.48 -3.17
CA LYS A 335 -14.51 32.46 -3.33
C LYS A 335 -14.23 33.27 -2.06
N GLU A 336 -15.25 33.55 -1.26
CA GLU A 336 -15.12 34.36 -0.05
C GLU A 336 -14.27 33.63 1.01
N VAL A 337 -14.47 32.33 1.17
CA VAL A 337 -13.63 31.51 2.06
C VAL A 337 -12.19 31.50 1.56
N VAL A 338 -11.97 31.34 0.24
CA VAL A 338 -10.63 31.36 -0.37
C VAL A 338 -9.91 32.68 -0.12
N ALA A 339 -10.60 33.82 -0.24
CA ALA A 339 -10.01 35.12 0.04
C ALA A 339 -9.52 35.23 1.50
N ILE A 340 -10.26 34.66 2.45
CA ILE A 340 -9.88 34.65 3.87
C ILE A 340 -8.72 33.68 4.12
N VAL A 341 -8.71 32.50 3.48
CA VAL A 341 -7.57 31.58 3.52
C VAL A 341 -6.30 32.28 3.04
N GLN A 342 -6.36 32.94 1.88
CA GLN A 342 -5.23 33.67 1.30
C GLN A 342 -4.78 34.85 2.16
N ALA A 343 -5.71 35.53 2.85
CA ALA A 343 -5.36 36.61 3.77
C ALA A 343 -4.66 36.13 5.06
N LYS A 344 -4.84 34.85 5.42
CA LYS A 344 -4.29 34.26 6.66
C LYS A 344 -3.01 33.47 6.43
N LEU A 345 -2.74 33.08 5.19
CA LEU A 345 -1.53 32.39 4.79
C LEU A 345 -0.58 33.35 4.06
N ARG A 346 0.72 33.27 4.36
CA ARG A 346 1.75 34.04 3.67
C ARG A 346 2.04 33.35 2.34
N GLU A 347 1.83 34.06 1.23
CA GLU A 347 2.04 33.53 -0.13
C GLU A 347 3.40 32.87 -0.32
N LYS A 348 4.48 33.48 0.21
CA LYS A 348 5.85 32.93 0.13
C LYS A 348 6.00 31.54 0.76
N VAL A 349 5.21 31.24 1.80
CA VAL A 349 5.24 29.98 2.54
C VAL A 349 4.23 29.00 1.95
N ALA A 350 2.99 29.46 1.75
CA ALA A 350 1.88 28.67 1.24
C ALA A 350 2.00 28.27 -0.24
N GLY A 351 2.66 29.08 -1.09
CA GLY A 351 2.74 28.82 -2.53
C GLY A 351 3.36 27.47 -2.92
N ARG A 352 4.13 26.86 -2.01
CA ARG A 352 4.78 25.55 -2.18
C ARG A 352 3.85 24.36 -1.97
N TRP A 353 2.76 24.52 -1.22
CA TRP A 353 1.91 23.40 -0.78
C TRP A 353 0.41 23.65 -0.93
N ALA A 354 -0.05 24.89 -0.84
CA ALA A 354 -1.46 25.24 -0.97
C ALA A 354 -1.95 24.91 -2.38
N ARG A 355 -2.94 24.02 -2.47
CA ARG A 355 -3.48 23.53 -3.73
C ARG A 355 -5.00 23.43 -3.68
N ARG A 356 -5.57 22.66 -2.76
CA ARG A 356 -7.02 22.49 -2.61
C ARG A 356 -7.62 23.58 -1.72
N CYS A 357 -6.92 24.01 -0.67
CA CYS A 357 -7.42 25.03 0.25
C CYS A 357 -7.58 26.43 -0.39
N ILE A 358 -7.07 26.60 -1.60
CA ILE A 358 -7.22 27.82 -2.41
C ILE A 358 -8.17 27.64 -3.59
N GLN A 359 -8.91 26.52 -3.67
CA GLN A 359 -9.88 26.26 -4.73
C GLN A 359 -11.31 26.52 -4.25
N GLN A 360 -12.03 27.41 -4.95
CA GLN A 360 -13.41 27.76 -4.61
C GLN A 360 -14.36 26.54 -4.56
N GLN A 361 -14.15 25.53 -5.42
CA GLN A 361 -14.99 24.32 -5.48
C GLN A 361 -14.91 23.44 -4.23
N GLU A 362 -13.88 23.65 -3.40
CA GLU A 362 -13.71 22.92 -2.16
C GLU A 362 -14.54 23.51 -1.02
N TYR A 363 -15.11 24.71 -1.18
CA TYR A 363 -15.90 25.42 -0.18
C TYR A 363 -17.38 25.58 -0.56
N GLY A 364 -17.92 24.65 -1.35
CA GLY A 364 -19.36 24.61 -1.65
C GLY A 364 -20.20 24.32 -0.40
N LYS A 365 -21.45 24.81 -0.37
CA LYS A 365 -22.36 24.69 0.79
C LYS A 365 -22.44 23.28 1.36
N GLU A 366 -22.57 22.28 0.49
CA GLU A 366 -22.65 20.86 0.88
C GLU A 366 -21.37 20.33 1.53
N LYS A 367 -20.20 20.73 1.03
CA LYS A 367 -18.89 20.33 1.58
C LYS A 367 -18.56 21.02 2.91
N CYS A 368 -19.25 22.10 3.25
CA CYS A 368 -19.05 22.87 4.47
C CYS A 368 -20.06 22.53 5.58
N LYS A 369 -21.04 21.66 5.34
CA LYS A 369 -21.98 21.21 6.36
C LYS A 369 -21.25 20.60 7.56
N ALA A 370 -21.66 20.97 8.77
CA ALA A 370 -20.94 20.57 9.97
C ALA A 370 -20.93 19.05 10.16
N GLU A 371 -21.97 18.34 9.75
CA GLU A 371 -22.04 16.87 9.82
C GLU A 371 -21.08 16.20 8.83
N VAL A 372 -20.83 16.86 7.68
CA VAL A 372 -19.89 16.40 6.65
C VAL A 372 -18.45 16.64 7.11
N VAL A 373 -18.16 17.84 7.62
CA VAL A 373 -16.79 18.23 8.00
C VAL A 373 -16.39 17.62 9.35
N ALA A 374 -17.27 17.63 10.35
CA ALA A 374 -17.00 17.10 11.69
C ALA A 374 -17.62 15.71 11.94
N GLY A 375 -17.86 14.95 10.87
CA GLY A 375 -18.17 13.53 10.95
C GLY A 375 -17.02 12.74 11.60
N GLU A 376 -17.33 11.65 12.29
CA GLU A 376 -16.34 10.90 13.09
C GLU A 376 -15.14 10.42 12.27
N GLY A 377 -15.40 9.88 11.07
CA GLY A 377 -14.34 9.42 10.18
C GLY A 377 -13.41 10.55 9.72
N GLU A 378 -13.97 11.73 9.42
CA GLU A 378 -13.20 12.90 8.98
C GLU A 378 -12.37 13.48 10.13
N VAL A 379 -12.95 13.57 11.33
CA VAL A 379 -12.24 14.02 12.53
C VAL A 379 -11.12 13.04 12.87
N TYR A 380 -11.37 11.73 12.83
CA TYR A 380 -10.35 10.71 13.04
C TYR A 380 -9.19 10.87 12.05
N ARG A 381 -9.49 11.03 10.76
CA ARG A 381 -8.51 11.26 9.68
C ARG A 381 -7.65 12.49 9.96
N ILE A 382 -8.27 13.60 10.34
CA ILE A 382 -7.59 14.87 10.65
C ILE A 382 -6.75 14.76 11.93
N VAL A 383 -7.25 14.10 12.97
CA VAL A 383 -6.50 13.86 14.21
C VAL A 383 -5.22 13.06 13.93
N ASN A 384 -5.28 12.06 13.05
CA ASN A 384 -4.08 11.32 12.66
C ASN A 384 -3.12 12.16 11.81
N ALA A 385 -3.65 13.02 10.95
CA ALA A 385 -2.85 13.93 10.13
C ALA A 385 -2.10 14.96 11.00
N VAL A 386 -2.71 15.47 12.07
CA VAL A 386 -2.00 16.38 13.01
C VAL A 386 -1.00 15.65 13.91
N ASP A 387 -1.26 14.39 14.25
CA ASP A 387 -0.34 13.57 15.05
C ASP A 387 0.92 13.21 14.26
N GLY A 388 0.80 12.88 12.98
CA GLY A 388 1.90 12.66 12.05
C GLY A 388 1.51 13.03 10.62
N PRO A 389 2.01 14.16 10.08
CA PRO A 389 1.59 14.71 8.78
C PRO A 389 2.27 13.99 7.60
N ILE A 390 2.31 12.67 7.67
CA ILE A 390 2.81 11.77 6.65
C ILE A 390 1.78 10.64 6.57
N GLN A 391 0.79 10.84 5.72
CA GLN A 391 -0.33 9.91 5.51
C GLN A 391 -0.35 9.47 4.04
N PRO A 392 -0.86 8.27 3.72
CA PRO A 392 -1.10 7.86 2.34
C PRO A 392 -1.83 8.95 1.57
N PHE A 393 -1.47 9.13 0.29
CA PHE A 393 -2.27 9.99 -0.55
C PHE A 393 -3.61 9.29 -0.76
N GLY A 394 -4.61 9.68 0.03
CA GLY A 394 -5.96 9.18 -0.17
C GLY A 394 -6.36 9.38 -1.63
N ASP A 395 -6.97 8.37 -2.24
CA ASP A 395 -7.63 8.55 -3.52
C ASP A 395 -8.58 9.74 -3.35
N GLY A 396 -8.32 10.83 -4.09
CA GLY A 396 -8.85 12.17 -3.83
C GLY A 396 -10.36 12.34 -3.97
N ASN A 397 -11.13 11.26 -3.86
CA ASN A 397 -12.55 11.18 -4.13
C ASN A 397 -13.42 10.91 -2.89
N GLY A 398 -12.86 10.89 -1.67
CA GLY A 398 -13.66 10.85 -0.44
C GLY A 398 -14.54 9.60 -0.27
N GLU A 399 -14.29 8.55 -1.05
CA GLU A 399 -14.89 7.24 -0.81
C GLU A 399 -14.04 6.48 0.21
N ALA A 400 -14.72 5.69 1.04
CA ALA A 400 -14.25 5.09 2.28
C ALA A 400 -13.15 4.00 2.12
N GLU A 401 -12.14 4.22 1.29
CA GLU A 401 -10.93 3.39 1.20
C GLU A 401 -9.78 3.97 2.04
N ALA A 402 -10.10 4.53 3.21
CA ALA A 402 -9.08 4.90 4.20
C ALA A 402 -8.46 3.63 4.80
N GLY A 403 -7.37 3.15 4.20
CA GLY A 403 -6.64 1.98 4.67
C GLY A 403 -5.18 1.99 4.23
N LEU A 404 -4.46 0.94 4.61
CA LEU A 404 -3.06 0.67 4.23
C LEU A 404 -3.03 -0.51 3.24
N PRO A 405 -3.44 -0.31 1.98
CA PRO A 405 -3.58 -1.39 1.00
C PRO A 405 -2.29 -2.19 0.83
N ALA A 406 -1.13 -1.53 0.81
CA ALA A 406 0.16 -2.19 0.64
C ALA A 406 0.49 -3.14 1.79
N TRP A 407 -0.03 -2.88 2.99
CA TRP A 407 0.35 -3.62 4.20
C TRP A 407 -0.28 -5.01 4.30
N SER A 408 -1.30 -5.30 3.49
CA SER A 408 -1.76 -6.68 3.26
C SER A 408 -0.63 -7.61 2.80
N ARG A 409 0.47 -7.04 2.27
CA ARG A 409 1.65 -7.75 1.80
C ARG A 409 2.72 -8.02 2.88
N LEU A 410 2.56 -7.52 4.11
CA LEU A 410 3.53 -7.77 5.20
C LEU A 410 3.63 -9.25 5.58
N SER A 411 2.59 -10.03 5.29
CA SER A 411 2.50 -11.45 5.56
C SER A 411 3.14 -12.32 4.47
N VAL A 412 3.47 -11.78 3.30
CA VAL A 412 4.01 -12.54 2.16
C VAL A 412 5.45 -12.16 1.83
N GLY A 413 6.14 -13.02 1.09
CA GLY A 413 7.52 -12.81 0.65
C GLY A 413 8.54 -13.59 1.46
N PRO A 414 9.85 -13.43 1.18
CA PRO A 414 10.90 -14.31 1.68
C PRO A 414 11.07 -14.25 3.21
N VAL A 415 10.53 -13.21 3.83
CA VAL A 415 10.57 -12.92 5.27
C VAL A 415 9.17 -12.73 5.86
N GLY A 416 8.13 -13.10 5.11
CA GLY A 416 6.74 -13.01 5.54
C GLY A 416 6.44 -14.00 6.66
N MET A 417 5.77 -13.53 7.72
CA MET A 417 5.42 -14.36 8.89
C MET A 417 4.15 -15.19 8.70
N SER A 418 3.78 -15.57 7.46
CA SER A 418 2.43 -16.13 7.22
C SER A 418 2.21 -17.58 7.64
N LYS A 419 3.26 -18.39 7.80
CA LYS A 419 3.11 -19.85 7.95
C LYS A 419 2.36 -20.27 9.23
N SER A 420 2.53 -19.53 10.33
CA SER A 420 1.87 -19.82 11.61
C SER A 420 0.60 -18.99 11.84
N ALA A 421 0.56 -17.77 11.30
CA ALA A 421 -0.49 -16.80 11.59
C ALA A 421 -1.62 -16.78 10.55
N TYR A 422 -1.46 -17.43 9.39
CA TYR A 422 -2.40 -17.31 8.28
C TYR A 422 -2.73 -18.66 7.64
N ILE A 423 -3.83 -18.64 6.90
CA ILE A 423 -4.26 -19.69 6.01
C ILE A 423 -4.42 -19.14 4.59
N ALA A 424 -3.82 -19.81 3.62
CA ALA A 424 -4.10 -19.59 2.21
C ALA A 424 -5.25 -20.52 1.81
N ALA A 425 -6.49 -20.06 1.92
CA ALA A 425 -7.67 -20.88 1.68
C ALA A 425 -7.88 -21.11 0.16
N PRO A 426 -7.92 -22.36 -0.35
CA PRO A 426 -8.29 -22.65 -1.72
C PRO A 426 -9.75 -22.29 -1.98
N VAL A 427 -9.97 -21.34 -2.91
CA VAL A 427 -11.30 -20.82 -3.20
C VAL A 427 -11.56 -20.72 -4.70
N ALA A 428 -12.80 -20.95 -5.11
CA ALA A 428 -13.30 -20.47 -6.39
C ALA A 428 -13.93 -19.08 -6.17
N ILE A 429 -13.76 -18.18 -7.14
CA ILE A 429 -14.30 -16.82 -7.08
C ILE A 429 -15.23 -16.62 -8.28
N ASP A 430 -16.47 -16.22 -7.99
CA ASP A 430 -17.39 -15.69 -8.97
C ASP A 430 -17.28 -14.17 -8.94
N PHE A 431 -16.51 -13.63 -9.88
CA PHE A 431 -16.25 -12.20 -9.97
C PHE A 431 -17.50 -11.40 -10.39
N GLY A 432 -18.43 -12.02 -11.12
CA GLY A 432 -19.68 -11.37 -11.55
C GLY A 432 -20.65 -11.21 -10.39
N HIS A 433 -20.80 -12.23 -9.57
CA HIS A 433 -21.69 -12.24 -8.41
C HIS A 433 -21.03 -11.82 -7.09
N ARG A 434 -19.73 -11.49 -7.12
CA ARG A 434 -18.91 -11.12 -5.95
C ARG A 434 -19.03 -12.16 -4.83
N ALA A 435 -18.87 -13.42 -5.19
CA ALA A 435 -19.00 -14.54 -4.26
C ALA A 435 -17.75 -15.42 -4.29
N MET A 436 -17.46 -16.08 -3.17
CA MET A 436 -16.36 -17.01 -3.00
C MET A 436 -16.86 -18.32 -2.39
N ARG A 437 -16.23 -19.44 -2.72
CA ARG A 437 -16.47 -20.72 -2.05
C ARG A 437 -15.16 -21.47 -1.90
N VAL A 438 -15.01 -22.28 -0.86
CA VAL A 438 -13.88 -23.21 -0.73
C VAL A 438 -13.94 -24.20 -1.90
N SER A 439 -12.82 -24.38 -2.59
CA SER A 439 -12.73 -25.26 -3.77
C SER A 439 -11.31 -25.79 -3.95
N SER A 440 -11.15 -27.11 -3.91
CA SER A 440 -9.82 -27.75 -4.02
C SER A 440 -9.22 -27.73 -5.44
N THR A 441 -10.03 -27.51 -6.47
CA THR A 441 -9.61 -27.53 -7.89
C THR A 441 -9.26 -26.15 -8.45
N SER A 442 -9.61 -25.09 -7.74
CA SER A 442 -9.36 -23.73 -8.17
C SER A 442 -7.86 -23.38 -8.10
N PRO A 443 -7.32 -22.58 -9.05
CA PRO A 443 -5.97 -22.03 -8.93
C PRO A 443 -5.90 -20.84 -7.94
N PHE A 444 -7.05 -20.38 -7.42
CA PHE A 444 -7.12 -19.21 -6.55
C PHE A 444 -7.07 -19.54 -5.07
N ARG A 445 -6.45 -18.64 -4.32
CA ARG A 445 -6.28 -18.68 -2.87
C ARG A 445 -6.66 -17.32 -2.30
N VAL A 446 -7.22 -17.29 -1.10
CA VAL A 446 -7.39 -16.05 -0.33
C VAL A 446 -6.62 -16.19 0.97
N LEU A 447 -5.78 -15.21 1.29
CA LEU A 447 -5.03 -15.21 2.54
C LEU A 447 -5.89 -14.64 3.66
N LEU A 448 -6.09 -15.43 4.72
CA LEU A 448 -6.88 -15.06 5.90
C LEU A 448 -6.06 -15.31 7.18
N PRO A 449 -6.17 -14.46 8.22
CA PRO A 449 -5.52 -14.72 9.50
C PRO A 449 -6.20 -15.90 10.22
N ARG A 450 -5.43 -16.66 11.00
CA ARG A 450 -5.91 -17.72 11.90
C ARG A 450 -6.22 -17.10 13.26
N ASP A 451 -7.49 -16.82 13.52
CA ASP A 451 -8.03 -16.38 14.83
C ASP A 451 -7.20 -15.30 15.56
N GLU A 452 -6.63 -14.34 14.82
CA GLU A 452 -5.82 -13.29 15.41
C GLU A 452 -6.67 -12.10 15.88
N THR A 453 -6.39 -11.62 17.10
CA THR A 453 -7.00 -10.37 17.58
C THR A 453 -6.33 -9.16 16.92
N PRO A 454 -7.06 -8.05 16.71
CA PRO A 454 -6.48 -6.80 16.21
C PRO A 454 -5.25 -6.32 16.98
N GLU A 455 -5.21 -6.50 18.29
CA GLU A 455 -4.10 -6.12 19.16
C GLU A 455 -2.85 -6.95 18.88
N THR A 456 -3.03 -8.24 18.60
CA THR A 456 -1.93 -9.16 18.27
C THR A 456 -1.30 -8.77 16.95
N VAL A 457 -2.14 -8.49 15.94
CA VAL A 457 -1.71 -7.97 14.64
C VAL A 457 -0.97 -6.64 14.80
N ARG A 458 -1.54 -5.70 15.57
CA ARG A 458 -0.93 -4.39 15.83
C ARG A 458 0.44 -4.52 16.48
N ARG A 459 0.54 -5.35 17.53
CA ARG A 459 1.79 -5.57 18.25
C ARG A 459 2.86 -6.16 17.34
N ARG A 460 2.54 -7.19 16.55
CA ARG A 460 3.50 -7.81 15.61
C ARG A 460 4.03 -6.78 14.61
N ILE A 461 3.16 -5.97 14.04
CA ILE A 461 3.56 -4.93 13.07
C ILE A 461 4.41 -3.86 13.77
N GLY A 462 4.01 -3.41 14.96
CA GLY A 462 4.77 -2.43 15.74
C GLY A 462 6.15 -2.92 16.15
N GLU A 463 6.29 -4.19 16.56
CA GLU A 463 7.57 -4.82 16.85
C GLU A 463 8.47 -4.86 15.61
N ALA A 464 7.91 -5.26 14.45
CA ALA A 464 8.62 -5.29 13.17
C ALA A 464 9.17 -3.91 12.76
N PHE A 465 8.32 -2.87 12.79
CA PHE A 465 8.74 -1.51 12.45
C PHE A 465 9.61 -0.86 13.52
N GLY A 466 9.46 -1.22 14.80
CA GLY A 466 10.35 -0.78 15.88
C GLY A 466 11.79 -1.29 15.67
N GLY A 467 11.93 -2.54 15.22
CA GLY A 467 13.21 -3.12 14.78
C GLY A 467 13.79 -2.37 13.59
N LEU A 468 12.96 -2.06 12.58
CA LEU A 468 13.36 -1.30 11.40
C LEU A 468 13.91 0.09 11.75
N VAL A 469 13.20 0.84 12.59
CA VAL A 469 13.63 2.17 13.07
C VAL A 469 14.95 2.08 13.83
N SER A 470 15.12 1.04 14.66
CA SER A 470 16.35 0.83 15.42
C SER A 470 17.55 0.56 14.51
N LEU A 471 17.36 -0.26 13.47
CA LEU A 471 18.38 -0.55 12.45
C LEU A 471 18.74 0.71 11.64
N ALA A 472 17.73 1.46 11.19
CA ALA A 472 17.94 2.70 10.44
C ALA A 472 18.74 3.73 11.25
N ARG A 473 18.49 3.84 12.57
CA ARG A 473 19.28 4.70 13.47
C ARG A 473 20.71 4.20 13.66
N GLY A 474 20.90 2.89 13.82
CA GLY A 474 22.22 2.29 14.05
C GLY A 474 23.17 2.38 12.85
N GLN A 475 22.63 2.34 11.63
CA GLN A 475 23.42 2.47 10.38
C GLN A 475 23.79 3.94 10.05
N GLY A 476 23.17 4.91 10.69
CA GLY A 476 23.26 6.34 10.36
C GLY A 476 24.44 7.12 10.94
N GLY A 477 25.37 6.48 11.68
CA GLY A 477 26.65 7.10 12.08
C GLY A 477 26.55 8.55 12.57
N GLY A 478 25.68 8.83 13.55
CA GLY A 478 25.51 10.18 14.09
C GLY A 478 24.20 10.28 14.86
N ASN A 479 24.23 10.96 16.02
CA ASN A 479 23.06 11.22 16.87
C ASN A 479 21.82 11.49 16.01
N GLY A 480 20.80 10.63 16.13
CA GLY A 480 19.59 10.54 15.33
C GLY A 480 18.70 11.79 15.33
N ARG A 481 19.25 12.93 14.95
CA ARG A 481 18.52 14.17 14.70
C ARG A 481 17.80 14.03 13.37
N VAL A 482 16.54 13.66 13.52
CA VAL A 482 15.49 13.82 12.53
C VAL A 482 15.59 15.20 11.86
N GLY A 483 15.89 15.22 10.56
CA GLY A 483 16.22 16.43 9.79
C GLY A 483 14.99 17.25 9.40
N VAL A 484 14.21 17.75 10.36
CA VAL A 484 13.19 18.78 10.09
C VAL A 484 13.91 20.10 9.82
N LYS A 485 13.69 20.71 8.66
CA LYS A 485 14.28 22.01 8.36
C LYS A 485 13.48 23.10 9.05
N ARG A 486 14.16 24.21 9.39
CA ARG A 486 13.51 25.40 9.96
C ARG A 486 12.30 25.87 9.14
N GLU A 487 12.40 25.79 7.81
CA GLU A 487 11.32 26.14 6.89
C GLU A 487 10.04 25.30 7.14
N ASP A 488 10.18 24.00 7.42
CA ASP A 488 9.02 23.13 7.68
C ASP A 488 8.37 23.44 9.02
N VAL A 489 9.19 23.79 10.02
CA VAL A 489 8.71 24.26 11.33
C VAL A 489 7.93 25.57 11.16
N GLU A 490 8.46 26.52 10.40
CA GLU A 490 7.79 27.79 10.11
C GLU A 490 6.47 27.59 9.34
N CYS A 491 6.45 26.67 8.36
CA CYS A 491 5.22 26.26 7.66
C CYS A 491 4.18 25.71 8.65
N TRP A 492 4.58 24.81 9.56
CA TRP A 492 3.68 24.22 10.54
C TRP A 492 3.08 25.28 11.46
N LYS A 493 3.90 26.18 12.01
CA LYS A 493 3.42 27.25 12.91
C LYS A 493 2.39 28.16 12.24
N GLU A 494 2.60 28.48 10.97
CA GLU A 494 1.68 29.30 10.19
C GLU A 494 0.33 28.58 9.98
N VAL A 495 0.36 27.30 9.61
CA VAL A 495 -0.85 26.50 9.44
C VAL A 495 -1.60 26.33 10.75
N VAL A 496 -0.90 26.07 11.87
CA VAL A 496 -1.53 26.03 13.21
C VAL A 496 -2.25 27.34 13.50
N GLY A 497 -1.61 28.49 13.30
CA GLY A 497 -2.25 29.79 13.55
C GLY A 497 -3.48 30.05 12.68
N ALA A 498 -3.43 29.69 11.38
CA ALA A 498 -4.57 29.83 10.47
C ALA A 498 -5.73 28.88 10.87
N CYS A 499 -5.43 27.62 11.18
CA CYS A 499 -6.41 26.63 11.60
C CYS A 499 -7.04 27.01 12.94
N GLU A 500 -6.27 27.41 13.94
CA GLU A 500 -6.79 27.83 15.24
C GLU A 500 -7.74 29.01 15.13
N TRP A 501 -7.40 30.02 14.31
CA TRP A 501 -8.28 31.14 14.05
C TRP A 501 -9.63 30.69 13.45
N ALA A 502 -9.59 29.83 12.44
CA ALA A 502 -10.79 29.32 11.79
C ALA A 502 -11.64 28.44 12.72
N LEU A 503 -11.00 27.58 13.52
CA LEU A 503 -11.67 26.69 14.47
C LEU A 503 -12.28 27.47 15.65
N ALA A 504 -11.69 28.59 16.06
CA ALA A 504 -12.17 29.46 17.14
C ALA A 504 -13.27 30.47 16.71
N GLY A 505 -13.35 30.86 15.43
CA GLY A 505 -14.27 31.88 14.94
C GLY A 505 -15.76 31.62 15.26
N GLY A 506 -16.53 32.68 15.56
CA GLY A 506 -17.81 32.74 16.30
C GLY A 506 -19.04 31.91 15.84
N GLY A 507 -20.02 31.75 16.76
CA GLY A 507 -21.28 30.97 16.64
C GLY A 507 -21.32 29.72 17.56
N ARG A 508 -22.50 29.20 17.94
CA ARG A 508 -22.62 27.93 18.70
C ARG A 508 -22.63 26.74 17.74
N ARG A 509 -21.77 25.75 17.96
CA ARG A 509 -21.90 24.42 17.32
C ARG A 509 -22.60 23.45 18.29
N GLY A 510 -23.10 22.33 17.78
CA GLY A 510 -23.56 21.24 18.65
C GLY A 510 -22.44 20.74 19.56
N LYS A 511 -22.78 20.28 20.76
CA LYS A 511 -21.81 19.85 21.78
C LYS A 511 -20.83 18.80 21.24
N ASP A 512 -21.36 17.80 20.53
CA ASP A 512 -20.58 16.69 19.97
C ASP A 512 -19.56 17.16 18.92
N ILE A 513 -19.92 18.16 18.11
CA ILE A 513 -19.02 18.76 17.13
C ILE A 513 -17.91 19.56 17.82
N GLU A 514 -18.24 20.33 18.87
CA GLU A 514 -17.22 21.06 19.63
C GLU A 514 -16.21 20.14 20.31
N GLU A 515 -16.67 19.01 20.86
CA GLU A 515 -15.82 17.99 21.46
C GLU A 515 -14.86 17.40 20.42
N ARG A 516 -15.38 16.97 19.27
CA ARG A 516 -14.59 16.46 18.14
C ARG A 516 -13.56 17.47 17.63
N VAL A 517 -13.95 18.73 17.48
CA VAL A 517 -13.05 19.83 17.08
C VAL A 517 -12.04 20.15 18.19
N GLY A 518 -12.38 19.88 19.45
CA GLY A 518 -11.48 19.93 20.59
C GLY A 518 -10.29 18.99 20.43
N PHE A 519 -10.51 17.75 19.96
CA PHE A 519 -9.43 16.81 19.68
C PHE A 519 -8.48 17.32 18.58
N VAL A 520 -9.01 17.89 17.50
CA VAL A 520 -8.19 18.48 16.43
C VAL A 520 -7.34 19.63 16.96
N ARG A 521 -7.92 20.55 17.74
CA ARG A 521 -7.19 21.65 18.38
C ARG A 521 -6.10 21.15 19.32
N GLY A 522 -6.39 20.12 20.11
CA GLY A 522 -5.41 19.48 20.99
C GLY A 522 -4.24 18.88 20.20
N GLY A 523 -4.52 18.17 19.11
CA GLY A 523 -3.51 17.56 18.25
C GLY A 523 -2.62 18.58 17.53
N LEU A 524 -3.17 19.72 17.09
CA LEU A 524 -2.37 20.80 16.49
C LEU A 524 -1.30 21.36 17.44
N ARG A 525 -1.61 21.41 18.75
CA ARG A 525 -0.72 21.96 19.80
C ARG A 525 0.22 20.92 20.39
N MET A 526 -0.30 19.72 20.65
CA MET A 526 0.36 18.71 21.49
C MET A 526 0.53 17.35 20.82
N GLY A 527 0.14 17.20 19.55
CA GLY A 527 0.31 15.95 18.80
C GLY A 527 1.78 15.56 18.62
N GLY A 528 2.02 14.34 18.14
CA GLY A 528 3.38 13.82 17.94
C GLY A 528 4.26 14.73 17.08
N TRP A 529 3.71 15.30 16.01
CA TRP A 529 4.41 16.27 15.17
C TRP A 529 4.70 17.58 15.89
N ALA A 530 3.73 18.15 16.60
CA ALA A 530 3.93 19.37 17.37
C ALA A 530 5.03 19.21 18.43
N SER A 531 5.06 18.05 19.09
CA SER A 531 6.13 17.69 20.04
C SER A 531 7.50 17.62 19.35
N LEU A 532 7.56 17.15 18.11
CA LEU A 532 8.80 17.04 17.34
C LEU A 532 9.34 18.40 16.85
N VAL A 533 8.46 19.30 16.43
CA VAL A 533 8.86 20.62 15.88
C VAL A 533 8.98 21.71 16.94
N GLY A 534 8.82 21.35 18.22
CA GLY A 534 8.88 22.27 19.37
C GLY A 534 7.63 23.14 19.44
N GLY A 535 6.56 22.55 20.01
CA GLY A 535 5.19 23.07 20.09
C GLY A 535 5.08 24.59 20.27
N VAL A 536 4.03 25.17 19.68
CA VAL A 536 3.76 26.62 19.67
C VAL A 536 3.34 27.12 21.04
#